data_AF-A0A7C3QAI3-F1
#
_entry.id   AF-A0A7C3QAI3-F1
#
_cell.length_a   1.000
_cell.length_b   1.000
_cell.length_c   1.000
_cell.angle_alpha   90.00
_cell.angle_beta   90.00
_cell.angle_gamma   90.00
#
_symmetry.space_group_name_H-M   'P 1'
#
loop_
_entity.id
_entity.type
_entity.pdbx_description
1 polymer ?
#
loop_
_entity_poly.entity_id
_entity_poly.type
_entity_poly.pdbx_seq_one_letter_code
_entity_poly.pdbx_strand_id
1 'polypeptide(L)'
;MAAGTLSLLDPGATAGVLLAPIGEDGVVRGFEAAGVARNESPDVATPSSPAIADLRWRLESMPMLGWRPDRHAENPRLSGGRLSQIVPLGWRETPSYSIFGTLQPSEVFVGVATVDGGPRDRRLGAWVALSGARAPAAGMADVFLAVLDQVAHAASHAIGQRAPGRSLWITPKEQDVLDRLILGYSVREIAAELGRSPHTMHDHVKSLHRKLGASNRGDLIARALGHHRTPSTPSQGTKIPPLHLTEVRLYRASAAAPSAGTAG
;
A
#
# COMPACT_ATOMS: atom_id res chain seq x y z
N MET A 1 -3.31 0.93 -0.56
CA MET A 1 -3.54 2.00 0.44
C MET A 1 -2.74 3.24 0.09
N ALA A 2 -1.43 3.33 0.39
CA ALA A 2 -0.59 4.51 0.16
C ALA A 2 -0.65 5.12 -1.26
N ALA A 3 -0.34 4.33 -2.30
CA ALA A 3 -0.42 4.80 -3.69
C ALA A 3 -1.85 5.22 -4.08
N GLY A 4 -2.88 4.53 -3.56
CA GLY A 4 -4.27 4.89 -3.79
C GLY A 4 -4.58 6.29 -3.27
N THR A 5 -4.21 6.59 -2.02
CA THR A 5 -4.37 7.93 -1.42
C THR A 5 -3.68 9.01 -2.26
N LEU A 6 -2.45 8.77 -2.73
CA LEU A 6 -1.72 9.73 -3.57
C LEU A 6 -2.32 9.90 -4.97
N SER A 7 -2.93 8.85 -5.55
CA SER A 7 -3.60 8.97 -6.86
C SER A 7 -4.86 9.83 -6.80
N LEU A 8 -5.46 10.03 -5.62
CA LEU A 8 -6.64 10.88 -5.45
C LEU A 8 -6.34 12.38 -5.55
N LEU A 9 -5.07 12.77 -5.64
CA LEU A 9 -4.68 14.18 -5.81
C LEU A 9 -5.25 14.79 -7.09
N ASP A 10 -5.38 14.01 -8.17
CA ASP A 10 -5.89 14.49 -9.46
C ASP A 10 -6.64 13.38 -10.21
N PRO A 11 -7.77 13.68 -10.89
CA PRO A 11 -8.49 12.70 -11.70
C PRO A 11 -7.62 12.14 -12.83
N GLY A 12 -7.52 10.81 -12.95
CA GLY A 12 -6.65 10.16 -13.93
C GLY A 12 -5.19 10.01 -13.49
N ALA A 13 -4.81 10.57 -12.34
CA ALA A 13 -3.42 10.53 -11.88
C ALA A 13 -2.94 9.10 -11.61
N THR A 14 -1.66 8.88 -11.90
CA THR A 14 -0.99 7.61 -11.58
C THR A 14 0.05 7.85 -10.50
N ALA A 15 -0.07 7.12 -9.40
CA ALA A 15 0.80 7.23 -8.25
C ALA A 15 1.61 5.94 -8.06
N GLY A 16 2.89 6.12 -7.75
CA GLY A 16 3.83 5.08 -7.36
C GLY A 16 4.40 5.38 -5.99
N VAL A 17 4.57 4.36 -5.14
CA VAL A 17 5.26 4.47 -3.86
C VAL A 17 6.26 3.35 -3.70
N LEU A 18 7.38 3.66 -3.04
CA LEU A 18 8.47 2.75 -2.70
C LEU A 18 8.80 2.92 -1.22
N LEU A 19 8.73 1.85 -0.44
CA LEU A 19 9.29 1.79 0.91
C LEU A 19 10.66 1.10 0.81
N ALA A 20 11.70 1.78 1.27
CA ALA A 20 13.06 1.26 1.25
C ALA A 20 13.98 2.01 2.23
N PRO A 21 15.16 1.45 2.56
CA PRO A 21 16.28 2.23 3.07
C PRO A 21 16.75 3.19 1.96
N ILE A 22 16.48 4.48 2.12
CA ILE A 22 16.85 5.51 1.14
C ILE A 22 17.81 6.49 1.81
N GLY A 23 19.02 6.57 1.29
CA GLY A 23 20.03 7.49 1.79
C GLY A 23 19.68 8.95 1.50
N GLU A 24 20.34 9.86 2.21
CA GLU A 24 20.26 11.30 1.95
C GLU A 24 20.78 11.69 0.56
N ASP A 25 21.63 10.86 -0.02
CA ASP A 25 22.11 10.91 -1.40
C ASP A 25 21.06 10.46 -2.44
N GLY A 26 19.90 9.97 -1.99
CA GLY A 26 18.84 9.44 -2.86
C GLY A 26 19.11 8.01 -3.35
N VAL A 27 20.14 7.32 -2.84
CA VAL A 27 20.44 5.93 -3.21
C VAL A 27 19.48 4.99 -2.47
N VAL A 28 18.90 4.04 -3.21
CA VAL A 28 18.01 3.01 -2.67
C VAL A 28 18.87 1.78 -2.33
N ARG A 29 19.03 1.48 -1.04
CA ARG A 29 19.97 0.45 -0.54
C ARG A 29 19.33 -0.92 -0.32
N GLY A 30 18.09 -1.07 -0.75
CA GLY A 30 17.31 -2.29 -0.64
C GLY A 30 15.89 -2.05 -1.08
N PHE A 31 15.09 -3.10 -1.11
CA PHE A 31 13.68 -3.02 -1.43
C PHE A 31 12.87 -3.57 -0.27
N GLU A 32 11.91 -2.79 0.21
CA GLU A 32 10.89 -3.28 1.13
C GLU A 32 9.56 -3.40 0.36
N ALA A 33 8.90 -2.30 0.02
CA ALA A 33 7.58 -2.35 -0.61
C ALA A 33 7.50 -1.52 -1.88
N ALA A 34 6.66 -1.91 -2.84
CA ALA A 34 6.16 -1.00 -3.86
C ALA A 34 4.63 -1.05 -3.95
N GLY A 35 4.04 0.09 -4.25
CA GLY A 35 2.62 0.21 -4.53
C GLY A 35 2.40 1.11 -5.73
N VAL A 36 1.46 0.74 -6.59
CA VAL A 36 1.03 1.56 -7.72
C VAL A 36 -0.49 1.64 -7.70
N ALA A 37 -1.03 2.81 -7.98
CA ALA A 37 -2.44 3.03 -8.17
C ALA A 37 -2.68 4.05 -9.28
N ARG A 38 -3.84 3.95 -9.93
CA ARG A 38 -4.34 4.95 -10.86
C ARG A 38 -5.74 5.35 -10.41
N ASN A 39 -6.02 6.64 -10.46
CA ASN A 39 -7.35 7.17 -10.23
C ASN A 39 -8.14 7.09 -11.55
N GLU A 40 -8.89 6.02 -11.75
CA GLU A 40 -9.71 5.85 -12.95
C GLU A 40 -10.86 6.87 -12.94
N SER A 41 -10.78 7.88 -13.80
CA SER A 41 -11.84 8.87 -14.01
C SER A 41 -12.47 8.64 -15.39
N PRO A 42 -13.80 8.42 -15.47
CA PRO A 42 -14.47 8.17 -16.75
C PRO A 42 -14.42 9.37 -17.72
N ASP A 43 -14.21 10.58 -17.19
CA ASP A 43 -14.23 11.83 -17.97
C ASP A 43 -12.87 12.26 -18.53
N VAL A 44 -11.78 11.59 -18.14
CA VAL A 44 -10.43 11.94 -18.57
C VAL A 44 -9.92 10.84 -19.51
N ALA A 45 -9.71 11.19 -20.77
CA ALA A 45 -9.11 10.28 -21.74
C ALA A 45 -7.79 9.74 -21.17
N THR A 46 -7.71 8.42 -21.02
CA THR A 46 -6.53 7.75 -20.47
C THR A 46 -5.34 8.13 -21.33
N PRO A 47 -4.33 8.86 -20.80
CA PRO A 47 -3.13 9.10 -21.56
C PRO A 47 -2.48 7.75 -21.90
N SER A 48 -1.55 7.75 -22.85
CA SER A 48 -0.58 6.66 -23.07
C SER A 48 0.37 6.53 -21.86
N SER A 49 -0.21 6.25 -20.70
CA SER A 49 0.46 6.09 -19.42
C SER A 49 0.91 4.63 -19.33
N PRO A 50 2.17 4.37 -18.88
CA PRO A 50 2.72 3.02 -18.84
C PRO A 50 1.78 2.08 -18.07
N ALA A 51 1.76 0.81 -18.49
CA ALA A 51 0.95 -0.20 -17.82
C ALA A 51 1.32 -0.24 -16.33
N ILE A 52 0.32 -0.34 -15.44
CA ILE A 52 0.52 -0.38 -13.98
C ILE A 52 1.56 -1.44 -13.56
N ALA A 53 1.61 -2.57 -14.29
CA ALA A 53 2.58 -3.64 -14.06
C ALA A 53 4.03 -3.22 -14.39
N ASP A 54 4.24 -2.50 -15.48
CA ASP A 54 5.56 -1.98 -15.89
C ASP A 54 6.05 -0.92 -14.90
N LEU A 55 5.15 -0.02 -14.49
CA LEU A 55 5.42 0.98 -13.47
C LEU A 55 5.84 0.35 -12.14
N ARG A 56 5.14 -0.69 -11.69
CA ARG A 56 5.48 -1.42 -10.46
C ARG A 56 6.86 -2.06 -10.54
N TRP A 57 7.17 -2.76 -11.63
CA TRP A 57 8.48 -3.39 -11.82
C TRP A 57 9.64 -2.38 -11.79
N ARG A 58 9.43 -1.18 -12.36
CA ARG A 58 10.41 -0.09 -12.32
C ARG A 58 10.64 0.45 -10.91
N LEU A 59 9.59 0.56 -10.09
CA LEU A 59 9.72 0.94 -8.69
C LEU A 59 10.49 -0.09 -7.87
N GLU A 60 10.22 -1.38 -8.08
CA GLU A 60 10.86 -2.48 -7.36
C GLU A 60 12.36 -2.60 -7.67
N SER A 61 12.74 -2.26 -8.90
CA SER A 61 14.13 -2.35 -9.39
C SER A 61 14.91 -1.04 -9.25
N MET A 62 14.35 -0.04 -8.58
CA MET A 62 14.89 1.32 -8.59
C MET A 62 16.19 1.44 -7.78
N PRO A 63 17.32 1.80 -8.40
CA PRO A 63 18.61 1.88 -7.70
C PRO A 63 18.80 3.20 -6.95
N MET A 64 18.11 4.26 -7.38
CA MET A 64 18.18 5.61 -6.80
C MET A 64 17.00 6.45 -7.27
N LEU A 65 16.68 7.52 -6.52
CA LEU A 65 15.62 8.47 -6.87
C LEU A 65 15.97 9.36 -8.07
N GLY A 66 17.27 9.57 -8.32
CA GLY A 66 17.76 10.51 -9.33
C GLY A 66 17.80 11.98 -8.87
N TRP A 67 17.58 12.22 -7.58
CA TRP A 67 17.75 13.51 -6.91
C TRP A 67 18.11 13.26 -5.45
N ARG A 68 18.65 14.27 -4.76
CA ARG A 68 19.10 14.13 -3.38
C ARG A 68 18.10 14.78 -2.40
N PRO A 69 17.45 14.01 -1.53
CA PRO A 69 16.47 14.56 -0.58
C PRO A 69 17.02 15.65 0.35
N ASP A 70 18.29 15.55 0.75
CA ASP A 70 18.95 16.51 1.64
C ASP A 70 19.02 17.93 1.08
N ARG A 71 19.14 18.07 -0.24
CA ARG A 71 19.28 19.39 -0.90
C ARG A 71 17.97 20.13 -1.12
N HIS A 72 16.84 19.46 -0.96
CA HIS A 72 15.50 20.01 -1.20
C HIS A 72 14.61 19.96 0.06
N ALA A 73 15.19 19.62 1.21
CA ALA A 73 14.50 19.51 2.47
C ALA A 73 14.50 20.86 3.20
N GLU A 74 13.34 21.52 3.30
CA GLU A 74 13.10 22.48 4.39
C GLU A 74 12.86 21.75 5.73
N ASN A 75 12.44 20.47 5.64
CA ASN A 75 12.20 19.58 6.75
C ASN A 75 12.97 18.25 6.55
N PRO A 76 13.85 17.82 7.47
CA PRO A 76 14.63 16.58 7.31
C PRO A 76 13.77 15.30 7.26
N ARG A 77 12.49 15.37 7.68
CA ARG A 77 11.55 14.25 7.61
C ARG A 77 10.83 14.12 6.27
N LEU A 78 10.80 15.20 5.48
CA LEU A 78 9.97 15.31 4.29
C LEU A 78 10.62 16.24 3.27
N SER A 79 10.90 15.71 2.08
CA SER A 79 11.51 16.45 0.98
C SER A 79 10.82 16.11 -0.32
N GLY A 80 10.73 17.06 -1.24
CA GLY A 80 10.12 16.83 -2.54
C GLY A 80 9.46 18.07 -3.12
N GLY A 81 8.69 17.85 -4.17
CA GLY A 81 7.99 18.90 -4.89
C GLY A 81 7.74 18.50 -6.33
N ARG A 82 7.58 19.50 -7.21
CA ARG A 82 7.43 19.25 -8.64
C ARG A 82 8.78 18.85 -9.23
N LEU A 83 8.81 17.79 -10.05
CA LEU A 83 10.04 17.22 -10.58
C LEU A 83 10.86 18.26 -11.37
N SER A 84 10.21 19.12 -12.16
CA SER A 84 10.86 20.25 -12.86
C SER A 84 11.61 21.24 -11.94
N GLN A 85 11.24 21.35 -10.67
CA GLN A 85 11.92 22.21 -9.69
C GLN A 85 13.04 21.48 -8.94
N ILE A 86 12.88 20.17 -8.76
CA ILE A 86 13.86 19.31 -8.08
C ILE A 86 15.01 18.93 -9.03
N VAL A 87 14.68 18.58 -10.28
CA VAL A 87 15.62 18.17 -11.33
C VAL A 87 15.36 19.00 -12.59
N PRO A 88 15.81 20.27 -12.63
CA PRO A 88 15.52 21.16 -13.77
C PRO A 88 16.26 20.77 -15.05
N LEU A 89 17.41 20.11 -14.96
CA LEU A 89 18.24 19.65 -16.08
C LEU A 89 18.59 18.17 -15.93
N GLY A 90 18.76 17.46 -17.04
CA GLY A 90 19.17 16.05 -17.02
C GLY A 90 18.10 15.08 -16.49
N TRP A 91 16.84 15.52 -16.32
CA TRP A 91 15.78 14.67 -15.77
C TRP A 91 15.60 13.37 -16.57
N ARG A 92 15.80 13.41 -17.90
CA ARG A 92 15.71 12.24 -18.80
C ARG A 92 16.75 11.16 -18.50
N GLU A 93 17.83 11.53 -17.81
CA GLU A 93 18.92 10.65 -17.42
C GLU A 93 18.70 10.08 -16.02
N THR A 94 17.65 10.51 -15.31
CA THR A 94 17.31 9.98 -13.99
C THR A 94 16.51 8.69 -14.10
N PRO A 95 16.65 7.76 -13.13
CA PRO A 95 15.76 6.59 -13.06
C PRO A 95 14.29 6.98 -12.95
N SER A 96 13.97 8.15 -12.41
CA SER A 96 12.61 8.69 -12.38
C SER A 96 12.01 8.94 -13.77
N TYR A 97 12.82 9.23 -14.80
CA TYR A 97 12.37 9.27 -16.20
C TYR A 97 11.81 7.93 -16.64
N SER A 98 12.48 6.84 -16.26
CA SER A 98 12.02 5.49 -16.63
C SER A 98 10.62 5.23 -16.07
N ILE A 99 10.24 5.80 -14.93
CA ILE A 99 8.93 5.55 -14.29
C ILE A 99 7.78 6.12 -15.12
N PHE A 100 7.96 7.31 -15.71
CA PHE A 100 6.88 8.09 -16.33
C PHE A 100 7.01 8.29 -17.84
N GLY A 101 8.13 7.90 -18.44
CA GLY A 101 8.35 7.83 -19.88
C GLY A 101 8.14 9.16 -20.60
N THR A 102 6.91 9.37 -21.08
CA THR A 102 6.49 10.46 -21.98
C THR A 102 6.03 11.73 -21.29
N LEU A 103 5.84 11.71 -19.96
CA LEU A 103 5.34 12.86 -19.20
C LEU A 103 6.38 13.97 -19.07
N GLN A 104 5.93 15.22 -19.00
CA GLN A 104 6.81 16.36 -18.75
C GLN A 104 7.16 16.43 -17.25
N PRO A 105 8.37 16.90 -16.87
CA PRO A 105 8.74 17.10 -15.46
C PRO A 105 7.83 18.06 -14.69
N SER A 106 7.07 18.89 -15.40
CA SER A 106 6.07 19.77 -14.81
C SER A 106 4.82 19.05 -14.34
N GLU A 107 4.58 17.83 -14.84
CA GLU A 107 3.39 17.00 -14.58
C GLU A 107 3.64 15.94 -13.51
N VAL A 108 4.89 15.84 -13.04
CA VAL A 108 5.31 14.82 -12.07
C VAL A 108 5.67 15.49 -10.75
N PHE A 109 5.14 14.96 -9.66
CA PHE A 109 5.55 15.27 -8.30
C PHE A 109 6.34 14.10 -7.73
N VAL A 110 7.42 14.43 -7.03
CA VAL A 110 8.29 13.44 -6.37
C VAL A 110 8.53 13.85 -4.93
N GLY A 111 8.59 12.88 -4.04
CA GLY A 111 8.85 13.16 -2.64
C GLY A 111 9.35 11.96 -1.87
N VAL A 112 9.93 12.23 -0.72
CA VAL A 112 10.45 11.25 0.22
C VAL A 112 10.06 11.67 1.62
N ALA A 113 9.45 10.76 2.38
CA ALA A 113 9.12 10.95 3.78
C ALA A 113 9.71 9.86 4.67
N THR A 114 10.16 10.21 5.87
CA THR A 114 10.65 9.24 6.85
C THR A 114 9.51 8.40 7.42
N VAL A 115 9.70 7.08 7.52
CA VAL A 115 8.74 6.14 8.13
C VAL A 115 9.32 5.66 9.46
N ASP A 116 9.34 6.57 10.45
CA ASP A 116 9.86 6.45 11.82
C ASP A 116 11.32 5.94 12.01
N GLY A 117 11.91 6.30 13.16
CA GLY A 117 13.33 6.10 13.53
C GLY A 117 13.78 4.65 13.79
N GLY A 118 13.27 3.69 13.01
CA GLY A 118 13.81 2.35 12.99
C GLY A 118 15.28 2.33 12.52
N PRO A 119 16.02 1.25 12.79
CA PRO A 119 17.50 1.21 12.72
C PRO A 119 18.16 1.36 11.32
N ARG A 120 17.46 1.85 10.27
CA ARG A 120 17.91 1.76 8.86
C ARG A 120 17.53 2.88 7.88
N ASP A 121 17.28 4.13 8.30
CA ASP A 121 16.91 5.20 7.34
C ASP A 121 15.75 4.80 6.40
N ARG A 122 14.71 4.16 6.94
CA ARG A 122 13.56 3.76 6.13
C ARG A 122 12.77 4.99 5.72
N ARG A 123 12.55 5.13 4.42
CA ARG A 123 11.80 6.23 3.84
C ARG A 123 10.80 5.71 2.82
N LEU A 124 9.69 6.43 2.71
CA LEU A 124 8.67 6.27 1.69
C LEU A 124 8.99 7.24 0.56
N GLY A 125 9.52 6.73 -0.56
CA GLY A 125 9.57 7.45 -1.82
C GLY A 125 8.20 7.42 -2.49
N ALA A 126 7.81 8.54 -3.09
CA ALA A 126 6.54 8.68 -3.78
C ALA A 126 6.71 9.48 -5.08
N TRP A 127 5.93 9.07 -6.07
CA TRP A 127 5.82 9.74 -7.34
C TRP A 127 4.34 9.83 -7.75
N VAL A 128 3.92 11.00 -8.23
CA VAL A 128 2.57 11.21 -8.74
C VAL A 128 2.67 11.91 -10.09
N ALA A 129 2.16 11.24 -11.11
CA ALA A 129 1.95 11.79 -12.44
C ALA A 129 0.51 12.27 -12.58
N LEU A 130 0.31 13.55 -12.84
CA LEU A 130 -1.02 14.12 -13.12
C LEU A 130 -1.52 13.67 -14.49
N SER A 131 -2.84 13.69 -14.65
CA SER A 131 -3.46 13.40 -15.95
C SER A 131 -3.71 14.69 -16.73
N GLY A 132 -3.28 14.68 -17.99
CA GLY A 132 -3.50 15.79 -18.91
C GLY A 132 -2.43 16.87 -18.85
N ALA A 133 -2.19 17.49 -20.01
CA ALA A 133 -1.19 18.52 -20.23
C ALA A 133 -1.59 19.88 -19.62
N ARG A 134 -1.98 19.89 -18.35
CA ARG A 134 -2.37 21.10 -17.62
C ARG A 134 -1.31 21.41 -16.56
N ALA A 135 -0.95 22.68 -16.46
CA ALA A 135 -0.16 23.15 -15.34
C ALA A 135 -0.90 22.84 -14.02
N PRO A 136 -0.24 22.21 -13.04
CA PRO A 136 -0.87 21.93 -11.76
C PRO A 136 -1.33 23.23 -11.09
N ALA A 137 -2.45 23.16 -10.35
CA ALA A 137 -2.92 24.28 -9.55
C ALA A 137 -1.81 24.80 -8.61
N ALA A 138 -1.83 26.10 -8.33
CA ALA A 138 -0.96 26.68 -7.30
C ALA A 138 -1.21 25.97 -5.95
N GLY A 139 -0.13 25.62 -5.24
CA GLY A 139 -0.20 24.88 -3.96
C GLY A 139 -0.28 23.35 -4.07
N MET A 140 -0.37 22.76 -5.27
CA MET A 140 -0.42 21.31 -5.44
C MET A 140 0.81 20.58 -4.85
N ALA A 141 1.98 21.22 -4.86
CA ALA A 141 3.19 20.68 -4.24
C ALA A 141 3.02 20.55 -2.72
N ASP A 142 2.45 21.56 -2.06
CA ASP A 142 2.21 21.55 -0.62
C ASP A 142 1.19 20.48 -0.23
N VAL A 143 0.11 20.35 -1.01
CA VAL A 143 -0.89 19.28 -0.83
C VAL A 143 -0.25 17.90 -0.99
N PHE A 144 0.55 17.70 -2.05
CA PHE A 144 1.27 16.44 -2.27
C PHE A 144 2.17 16.08 -1.08
N LEU A 145 2.96 17.04 -0.59
CA LEU A 145 3.85 16.82 0.55
C LEU A 145 3.08 16.54 1.84
N ALA A 146 1.99 17.26 2.10
CA ALA A 146 1.13 17.02 3.26
C ALA A 146 0.51 15.61 3.23
N VAL A 147 0.00 15.17 2.06
CA VAL A 147 -0.54 13.82 1.91
C VAL A 147 0.56 12.76 2.07
N LEU A 148 1.74 13.00 1.51
CA LEU A 148 2.88 12.10 1.65
C LEU A 148 3.29 11.92 3.12
N ASP A 149 3.35 13.00 3.89
CA ASP A 149 3.65 12.96 5.32
C ASP A 149 2.59 12.17 6.11
N GLN A 150 1.31 12.41 5.82
CA GLN A 150 0.20 11.65 6.43
C GLN A 150 0.28 10.15 6.11
N VAL A 151 0.58 9.80 4.86
CA VAL A 151 0.72 8.40 4.43
C VAL A 151 1.93 7.75 5.09
N ALA A 152 3.06 8.46 5.20
CA ALA A 152 4.25 7.97 5.89
C ALA A 152 3.97 7.74 7.38
N HIS A 153 3.28 8.67 8.04
CA HIS A 153 2.87 8.54 9.43
C HIS A 153 1.96 7.32 9.65
N ALA A 154 0.95 7.14 8.78
CA ALA A 154 0.07 5.98 8.83
C ALA A 154 0.83 4.66 8.58
N ALA A 155 1.80 4.67 7.66
CA ALA A 155 2.65 3.51 7.38
C ALA A 155 3.51 3.12 8.59
N SER A 156 4.05 4.10 9.32
CA SER A 156 4.83 3.84 10.54
C SER A 156 4.01 3.08 11.60
N HIS A 157 2.75 3.48 11.81
CA HIS A 157 1.85 2.80 12.74
C HIS A 157 1.44 1.41 12.26
N ALA A 158 1.18 1.24 10.96
CA ALA A 158 0.78 -0.05 10.40
C ALA A 158 1.92 -1.09 10.38
N ILE A 159 3.18 -0.65 10.28
CA ILE A 159 4.37 -1.51 10.19
C ILE A 159 4.98 -1.81 11.59
N GLY A 160 4.44 -1.22 12.66
CA GLY A 160 4.93 -1.21 14.05
C GLY A 160 5.85 -2.35 14.52
N GLN A 161 7.01 -1.96 15.07
CA GLN A 161 7.91 -2.69 16.00
C GLN A 161 8.42 -4.11 15.65
N ARG A 162 8.23 -4.66 14.44
CA ARG A 162 8.87 -5.94 14.09
C ARG A 162 10.35 -5.77 13.73
N ALA A 163 11.22 -6.29 14.59
CA ALA A 163 12.65 -6.43 14.34
C ALA A 163 12.90 -7.20 13.01
N PRO A 164 13.88 -6.78 12.19
CA PRO A 164 14.02 -7.22 10.81
C PRO A 164 14.81 -8.53 10.73
N GLY A 165 14.23 -9.53 10.05
CA GLY A 165 14.93 -10.76 9.73
C GLY A 165 14.37 -11.37 8.45
N ARG A 166 14.97 -11.01 7.30
CA ARG A 166 14.77 -11.60 5.96
C ARG A 166 13.43 -11.24 5.31
N SER A 167 13.51 -10.59 4.13
CA SER A 167 12.39 -10.16 3.27
C SER A 167 11.08 -10.92 3.50
N LEU A 168 10.15 -10.28 4.23
CA LEU A 168 8.79 -10.75 4.51
C LEU A 168 7.84 -10.48 3.34
N TRP A 169 8.36 -10.05 2.19
CA TRP A 169 7.59 -9.57 1.06
C TRP A 169 7.20 -10.71 0.14
N ILE A 170 5.90 -10.83 -0.12
CA ILE A 170 5.33 -11.75 -1.09
C ILE A 170 5.74 -11.25 -2.49
N THR A 171 6.42 -12.11 -3.25
CA THR A 171 6.81 -11.84 -4.65
C THR A 171 5.60 -11.97 -5.57
N PRO A 172 5.60 -11.40 -6.79
CA PRO A 172 4.48 -11.51 -7.72
C PRO A 172 4.02 -12.96 -7.98
N LYS A 173 4.98 -13.88 -8.14
CA LYS A 173 4.67 -15.32 -8.30
C LYS A 173 4.04 -15.94 -7.07
N GLU A 174 4.44 -15.49 -5.88
CA GLU A 174 3.81 -15.93 -4.64
C GLU A 174 2.42 -15.27 -4.45
N GLN A 175 2.21 -14.06 -4.96
CA GLN A 175 0.90 -13.40 -4.96
C GLN A 175 -0.09 -14.15 -5.86
N ASP A 176 0.32 -14.53 -7.08
CA ASP A 176 -0.51 -15.33 -8.00
C ASP A 176 -0.95 -16.66 -7.37
N VAL A 177 -0.05 -17.28 -6.59
CA VAL A 177 -0.34 -18.50 -5.84
C VAL A 177 -1.27 -18.20 -4.66
N LEU A 178 -1.03 -17.12 -3.92
CA LEU A 178 -1.84 -16.73 -2.78
C LEU A 178 -3.29 -16.43 -3.17
N ASP A 179 -3.51 -15.70 -4.26
CA ASP A 179 -4.85 -15.35 -4.75
C ASP A 179 -5.64 -16.61 -5.10
N ARG A 180 -5.02 -17.60 -5.76
CA ARG A 180 -5.65 -18.89 -6.07
C ARG A 180 -5.89 -19.75 -4.83
N LEU A 181 -5.00 -19.70 -3.84
CA LEU A 181 -5.23 -20.37 -2.56
C LEU A 181 -6.44 -19.79 -1.81
N ILE A 182 -6.63 -18.46 -1.86
CA ILE A 182 -7.78 -17.75 -1.30
C ILE A 182 -9.07 -18.17 -2.01
N LEU A 183 -9.02 -18.32 -3.34
CA LEU A 183 -10.14 -18.82 -4.14
C LEU A 183 -10.42 -20.33 -3.96
N GLY A 184 -9.64 -21.03 -3.15
CA GLY A 184 -9.88 -22.44 -2.80
C GLY A 184 -9.16 -23.46 -3.68
N TYR A 185 -8.36 -23.04 -4.66
CA TYR A 185 -7.65 -23.96 -5.55
C TYR A 185 -6.64 -24.81 -4.77
N SER A 186 -6.51 -26.07 -5.16
CA SER A 186 -5.48 -26.97 -4.66
C SER A 186 -4.12 -26.66 -5.29
N VAL A 187 -3.04 -27.06 -4.63
CA VAL A 187 -1.66 -26.89 -5.14
C VAL A 187 -1.47 -27.52 -6.53
N ARG A 188 -2.17 -28.63 -6.81
CA ARG A 188 -2.13 -29.30 -8.12
C ARG A 188 -2.86 -28.50 -9.21
N GLU A 189 -4.00 -27.92 -8.89
CA GLU A 189 -4.75 -27.07 -9.83
C GLU A 189 -3.97 -25.80 -10.14
N ILE A 190 -3.39 -25.15 -9.12
CA ILE A 190 -2.54 -23.96 -9.29
C ILE A 190 -1.31 -24.31 -10.16
N ALA A 191 -0.69 -25.46 -9.92
CA ALA A 191 0.45 -25.93 -10.71
C ALA A 191 0.08 -26.11 -12.19
N ALA A 192 -1.07 -26.73 -12.47
CA ALA A 192 -1.57 -26.92 -13.82
C ALA A 192 -1.90 -25.58 -14.51
N GLU A 193 -2.56 -24.67 -13.82
CA GLU A 193 -2.97 -23.37 -14.36
C GLU A 193 -1.77 -22.46 -14.66
N LEU A 194 -0.75 -22.47 -13.80
CA LEU A 194 0.46 -21.65 -13.96
C LEU A 194 1.55 -22.33 -14.80
N GLY A 195 1.32 -23.54 -15.32
CA GLY A 195 2.29 -24.30 -16.11
C GLY A 195 3.57 -24.64 -15.34
N ARG A 196 3.45 -25.00 -14.05
CA ARG A 196 4.58 -25.31 -13.16
C ARG A 196 4.46 -26.68 -12.54
N SER A 197 5.59 -27.21 -12.04
CA SER A 197 5.56 -28.47 -11.31
C SER A 197 4.84 -28.31 -9.96
N PRO A 198 4.11 -29.34 -9.48
CA PRO A 198 3.56 -29.35 -8.13
C PRO A 198 4.64 -29.13 -7.06
N HIS A 199 5.86 -29.62 -7.29
CA HIS A 199 6.98 -29.44 -6.36
C HIS A 199 7.32 -27.96 -6.17
N THR A 200 7.49 -27.21 -7.26
CA THR A 200 7.75 -25.76 -7.23
C THR A 200 6.60 -25.00 -6.56
N MET A 201 5.35 -25.45 -6.74
CA MET A 201 4.22 -24.83 -6.05
C MET A 201 4.25 -25.05 -4.54
N HIS A 202 4.67 -26.23 -4.07
CA HIS A 202 4.87 -26.44 -2.63
C HIS A 202 5.94 -25.51 -2.05
N ASP A 203 7.01 -25.22 -2.80
CA ASP A 203 8.04 -24.26 -2.38
C ASP A 203 7.49 -22.83 -2.27
N HIS A 204 6.67 -22.40 -3.22
CA HIS A 204 5.99 -21.10 -3.15
C HIS A 204 5.05 -21.02 -1.94
N VAL A 205 4.25 -22.06 -1.68
CA VAL A 205 3.36 -22.14 -0.50
C VAL A 205 4.17 -22.11 0.80
N LYS A 206 5.28 -22.85 0.88
CA LYS A 206 6.16 -22.84 2.05
C LYS A 206 6.78 -21.46 2.29
N SER A 207 7.15 -20.77 1.23
CA SER A 207 7.66 -19.40 1.29
C SER A 207 6.58 -18.42 1.77
N LEU A 208 5.35 -18.53 1.26
CA LEU A 208 4.18 -17.77 1.72
C LEU A 208 3.91 -17.96 3.21
N HIS A 209 3.92 -19.20 3.70
CA HIS A 209 3.80 -19.53 5.13
C HIS A 209 4.86 -18.84 5.98
N ARG A 210 6.13 -18.90 5.54
CA ARG A 210 7.24 -18.24 6.25
C ARG A 210 7.09 -16.71 6.24
N LYS A 211 6.68 -16.13 5.11
CA LYS A 211 6.57 -14.67 4.92
C LYS A 211 5.38 -14.06 5.65
N LEU A 212 4.24 -14.74 5.68
CA LEU A 212 3.05 -14.31 6.42
C LEU A 212 3.05 -14.78 7.89
N GLY A 213 4.03 -15.61 8.28
CA GLY A 213 4.11 -16.19 9.62
C GLY A 213 2.93 -17.10 9.95
N ALA A 214 2.40 -17.79 8.94
CA ALA A 214 1.22 -18.64 9.06
C ALA A 214 1.57 -20.09 9.41
N SER A 215 0.79 -20.72 10.29
CA SER A 215 1.03 -22.12 10.72
C SER A 215 0.24 -23.15 9.92
N ASN A 216 -0.88 -22.77 9.30
CA ASN A 216 -1.71 -23.64 8.47
C ASN A 216 -2.40 -22.84 7.36
N ARG A 217 -3.06 -23.51 6.40
CA ARG A 217 -3.67 -22.85 5.24
C ARG A 217 -4.76 -21.84 5.63
N GLY A 218 -5.56 -22.14 6.66
CA GLY A 218 -6.57 -21.22 7.17
C GLY A 218 -5.94 -19.95 7.76
N ASP A 219 -4.87 -20.11 8.55
CA ASP A 219 -4.09 -19.01 9.12
C ASP A 219 -3.39 -18.17 8.01
N LEU A 220 -2.93 -18.83 6.95
CA LEU A 220 -2.35 -18.16 5.78
C LEU A 220 -3.37 -17.25 5.09
N ILE A 221 -4.57 -17.79 4.82
CA ILE A 221 -5.67 -17.05 4.20
C ILE A 221 -6.15 -15.92 5.11
N ALA A 222 -6.35 -16.20 6.40
CA ALA A 222 -6.79 -15.20 7.37
C ALA A 222 -5.83 -14.00 7.41
N ARG A 223 -4.52 -14.25 7.46
CA ARG A 223 -3.50 -13.19 7.48
C ARG A 223 -3.41 -12.44 6.16
N ALA A 224 -3.55 -13.14 5.03
CA ALA A 224 -3.61 -12.50 3.72
C ALA A 224 -4.81 -11.54 3.58
N LEU A 225 -5.93 -11.87 4.21
CA LEU A 225 -7.14 -11.03 4.26
C LEU A 225 -7.11 -9.96 5.37
N GLY A 226 -5.98 -9.80 6.07
CA GLY A 226 -5.80 -8.78 7.11
C GLY A 226 -6.27 -9.17 8.51
N HIS A 227 -6.74 -10.41 8.71
CA HIS A 227 -7.07 -10.93 10.03
C HIS A 227 -5.80 -11.31 10.78
N HIS A 228 -5.34 -10.43 11.65
CA HIS A 228 -4.30 -10.72 12.62
C HIS A 228 -4.95 -11.33 13.86
N ARG A 229 -4.77 -12.64 14.08
CA ARG A 229 -5.05 -13.22 15.39
C ARG A 229 -4.08 -12.59 16.38
N THR A 230 -4.57 -11.71 17.25
CA THR A 230 -3.90 -11.48 18.53
C THR A 230 -3.83 -12.84 19.23
N PRO A 231 -2.68 -13.23 19.82
CA PRO A 231 -2.64 -14.41 20.66
C PRO A 231 -3.59 -14.18 21.83
N SER A 232 -4.82 -14.66 21.72
CA SER A 232 -5.66 -14.92 22.88
C SER A 232 -4.92 -15.99 23.68
N THR A 233 -4.27 -15.57 24.75
CA THR A 233 -3.74 -16.46 25.80
C THR A 233 -4.75 -17.57 26.04
N PRO A 234 -4.34 -18.85 26.11
CA PRO A 234 -5.25 -19.92 26.47
C PRO A 234 -5.82 -19.62 27.85
N SER A 235 -7.07 -19.16 27.89
CA SER A 235 -7.89 -19.05 29.08
C SER A 235 -8.05 -20.45 29.65
N GLN A 236 -7.18 -20.80 30.59
CA GLN A 236 -7.41 -21.87 31.54
C GLN A 236 -8.81 -21.75 32.14
N GLY A 237 -9.57 -22.84 32.03
CA GLY A 237 -10.84 -23.14 32.68
C GLY A 237 -11.56 -22.01 33.42
N THR A 238 -12.41 -21.27 32.72
CA THR A 238 -13.62 -20.75 33.37
C THR A 238 -14.76 -21.65 32.91
N LYS A 239 -15.30 -22.45 33.84
CA LYS A 239 -16.56 -23.17 33.67
C LYS A 239 -17.62 -22.18 33.17
N ILE A 240 -18.04 -22.32 31.93
CA ILE A 240 -19.28 -21.73 31.45
C ILE A 240 -20.38 -22.53 32.17
N PRO A 241 -21.18 -21.93 33.08
CA PRO A 241 -22.38 -22.62 33.57
C PRO A 241 -23.32 -22.86 32.37
N PRO A 242 -24.01 -24.00 32.29
CA PRO A 242 -24.89 -24.28 31.17
C PRO A 242 -25.96 -23.18 31.11
N LEU A 243 -25.96 -22.41 30.02
CA LEU A 243 -27.02 -21.46 29.70
C LEU A 243 -28.28 -22.28 29.45
N HIS A 244 -29.23 -22.21 30.37
CA HIS A 244 -30.57 -22.76 30.20
C HIS A 244 -31.25 -21.99 29.07
N LEU A 245 -31.53 -22.67 27.96
CA LEU A 245 -32.35 -22.20 26.84
C LEU A 245 -33.77 -21.93 27.34
N THR A 246 -34.06 -20.73 27.82
CA THR A 246 -35.43 -20.26 27.97
C THR A 246 -35.52 -18.77 27.71
N GLU A 247 -36.26 -18.46 26.64
CA GLU A 247 -36.86 -17.18 26.25
C GLU A 247 -35.96 -16.10 25.63
N VAL A 248 -35.80 -16.21 24.31
CA VAL A 248 -35.75 -15.04 23.41
C VAL A 248 -37.11 -14.35 23.46
N ARG A 249 -37.21 -13.20 24.12
CA ARG A 249 -38.39 -12.33 24.03
C ARG A 249 -38.06 -11.10 23.17
N LEU A 250 -38.65 -11.09 21.97
CA LEU A 250 -38.60 -10.02 20.98
C LEU A 250 -39.03 -8.68 21.59
N TYR A 251 -38.19 -7.65 21.49
CA TYR A 251 -38.57 -6.28 21.77
C TYR A 251 -39.06 -5.62 20.48
N ARG A 252 -40.39 -5.52 20.31
CA ARG A 252 -41.04 -4.64 19.33
C ARG A 252 -41.10 -3.23 19.92
N ALA A 253 -40.51 -2.26 19.23
CA ALA A 253 -40.67 -0.84 19.54
C ALA A 253 -42.15 -0.43 19.42
N SER A 254 -42.73 0.05 20.52
CA SER A 254 -44.03 0.70 20.58
C SER A 254 -43.82 2.21 20.36
N ALA A 255 -44.30 2.73 19.24
CA ALA A 255 -44.46 4.16 19.02
C ALA A 255 -45.77 4.59 19.68
N ALA A 256 -45.66 5.32 20.80
CA ALA A 256 -46.77 5.91 21.51
C ALA A 256 -47.25 7.18 20.79
N ALA A 257 -48.56 7.26 20.54
CA ALA A 257 -49.28 8.52 20.40
C ALA A 257 -50.42 8.50 21.45
N PRO A 258 -50.57 9.53 22.29
CA PRO A 258 -51.80 9.74 23.03
C PRO A 258 -52.64 10.83 22.36
N SER A 259 -53.87 10.47 22.00
CA SER A 259 -54.98 11.38 21.77
C SER A 259 -55.91 11.40 23.00
N ALA A 260 -56.66 12.49 23.10
CA ALA A 260 -57.75 12.78 24.05
C ALA A 260 -57.35 13.41 25.39
N GLY A 261 -57.31 14.74 25.40
CA GLY A 261 -57.77 15.53 26.54
C GLY A 261 -59.29 15.69 26.46
N THR A 262 -59.98 15.29 27.51
CA THR A 262 -61.38 15.64 27.79
C THR A 262 -61.38 16.34 29.14
N ALA A 263 -61.78 17.60 29.17
CA ALA A 263 -62.08 18.36 30.38
C ALA A 263 -63.52 18.86 30.25
N GLY A 264 -64.19 18.93 31.39
CA GLY A 264 -65.62 19.21 31.54
C GLY A 264 -66.05 20.62 31.19
#